data_AF-A0A2S2QDU6-F1
#
_entry.id   AF-A0A2S2QDU6-F1
#
_cell.length_a   1.000
_cell.length_b   1.000
_cell.length_c   1.000
_cell.angle_alpha   90.00
_cell.angle_beta   90.00
_cell.angle_gamma   90.00
#
_symmetry.space_group_name_H-M   'P 1'
#
loop_
_entity.id
_entity.type
_entity.pdbx_description
1 polymer ?
#
loop_
_entity_poly.entity_id
_entity_poly.type
_entity_poly.pdbx_seq_one_letter_code
_entity_poly.pdbx_strand_id
1 'polypeptide(L)'
;MSSSHLPWSYDRVGGPDNPSYIPTIVTRAVGKMNFQMRMINTLYYIYFKLAWIYYSEWPADKLLKENFGPDVPYINDIVYNTSMVFVNGHFSLDGPRPLVPNMVEIGRVHIKPPRPLPKDILKFIEDSPN
;
A
#
# COMPACT_ATOMS: atom_id res chain seq x y z
N MET A 1 -5.21 -9.60 -4.17
CA MET A 1 -4.22 -9.00 -3.26
C MET A 1 -4.69 -7.59 -2.95
N SER A 2 -5.04 -7.30 -1.69
CA SER A 2 -5.23 -5.93 -1.22
C SER A 2 -3.91 -5.19 -1.44
N SER A 3 -3.92 -4.01 -2.05
CA SER A 3 -2.73 -3.15 -2.05
C SER A 3 -2.65 -2.54 -0.66
N SER A 4 -2.09 -3.30 0.27
CA SER A 4 -1.85 -2.87 1.64
C SER A 4 -1.11 -1.54 1.63
N HIS A 5 -1.44 -0.66 2.57
CA HIS A 5 -0.78 0.63 2.71
C HIS A 5 0.72 0.42 2.92
N LEU A 6 1.53 0.91 1.98
CA LEU A 6 2.98 0.75 2.01
C LEU A 6 3.60 1.94 2.77
N PRO A 7 4.75 1.76 3.45
CA PRO A 7 5.35 2.83 4.26
C PRO A 7 5.58 4.14 3.49
N TRP A 8 5.95 4.09 2.22
CA TRP A 8 6.18 5.29 1.40
C TRP A 8 4.89 5.96 0.88
N SER A 9 3.70 5.43 1.18
CA SER A 9 2.42 6.01 0.72
C SER A 9 1.92 7.10 1.66
N TYR A 10 2.14 6.93 2.98
CA TYR A 10 1.68 7.86 4.01
C TYR A 10 2.42 9.20 3.98
N ASP A 11 3.72 9.19 3.70
CA ASP A 11 4.54 10.41 3.58
C ASP A 11 4.00 11.37 2.51
N ARG A 12 3.43 10.82 1.43
CA ARG A 12 2.91 11.59 0.28
C ARG A 12 1.75 12.51 0.63
N VAL A 13 1.02 12.17 1.69
CA VAL A 13 -0.20 12.87 2.12
C VAL A 13 -0.10 13.38 3.55
N GLY A 14 1.10 13.35 4.14
CA GLY A 14 1.36 13.81 5.50
C GLY A 14 0.64 13.01 6.58
N GLY A 15 0.34 11.74 6.31
CA GLY A 15 -0.34 10.88 7.28
C GLY A 15 0.62 10.30 8.33
N PRO A 16 0.12 9.91 9.51
CA PRO A 16 0.96 9.36 10.57
C PRO A 16 1.44 7.95 10.22
N ASP A 17 2.76 7.73 10.24
CA ASP A 17 3.40 6.45 9.90
C ASP A 17 4.39 6.02 11.00
N ASN A 18 3.88 5.74 12.21
CA ASN A 18 4.72 5.41 13.36
C ASN A 18 4.83 3.88 13.57
N PRO A 19 6.04 3.30 13.50
CA PRO A 19 6.22 1.85 13.60
C PRO A 19 5.98 1.27 15.01
N SER A 20 5.75 2.09 16.02
CA SER A 20 5.39 1.61 17.36
C SER A 20 3.97 1.03 17.45
N TYR A 21 3.07 1.45 16.56
CA TYR A 21 1.68 0.98 16.53
C TYR A 21 1.17 0.64 15.12
N ILE A 22 1.84 1.06 14.05
CA ILE A 22 1.50 0.67 12.67
C ILE A 22 2.41 -0.49 12.24
N PRO A 23 1.86 -1.69 11.97
CA PRO A 23 2.66 -2.82 11.53
C PRO A 23 3.08 -2.65 10.06
N THR A 24 4.33 -2.98 9.78
CA THR A 24 4.81 -3.16 8.41
C THR A 24 4.27 -4.46 7.81
N ILE A 25 4.42 -4.60 6.49
CA ILE A 25 4.03 -5.81 5.76
C ILE A 25 4.74 -7.09 6.25
N VAL A 26 5.85 -6.98 6.97
CA VAL A 26 6.62 -8.13 7.47
C VAL A 26 6.06 -8.65 8.79
N THR A 27 5.82 -7.76 9.75
CA THR A 27 5.31 -8.14 11.07
C THR A 27 3.83 -8.52 11.03
N ARG A 28 3.05 -8.02 10.05
CA ARG A 28 1.62 -8.32 9.82
C ARG A 28 0.83 -8.50 11.13
N ALA A 29 1.11 -7.66 12.11
CA ALA A 29 0.59 -7.87 13.45
C ALA A 29 -0.91 -7.58 13.44
N VAL A 30 -1.72 -8.63 13.57
CA VAL A 30 -3.16 -8.50 13.79
C VAL A 30 -3.36 -8.20 15.27
N GLY A 31 -3.42 -6.92 15.63
CA GLY A 31 -3.62 -6.45 17.01
C GLY A 31 -2.43 -5.70 17.62
N LYS A 32 -2.33 -5.68 18.96
CA LYS A 32 -1.30 -4.92 19.69
C LYS A 32 0.06 -5.62 19.63
N MET A 33 1.07 -4.94 19.08
CA MET A 33 2.47 -5.40 19.12
C MET A 33 3.06 -5.29 20.53
N ASN A 34 3.76 -6.33 20.98
CA ASN A 34 4.62 -6.28 22.17
C ASN A 34 5.95 -5.54 21.87
N PHE A 35 6.77 -5.29 22.89
CA PHE A 35 8.01 -4.51 22.73
C PHE A 35 8.97 -5.09 21.67
N GLN A 36 9.22 -6.41 21.69
CA GLN A 36 10.11 -7.06 20.73
C GLN A 36 9.58 -6.94 19.30
N MET A 37 8.27 -7.13 19.11
CA MET A 37 7.63 -6.94 17.81
C MET A 37 7.74 -5.49 17.33
N ARG A 38 7.57 -4.50 18.20
CA ARG A 38 7.74 -3.07 17.84
C ARG A 38 9.18 -2.76 17.43
N MET A 39 10.16 -3.33 18.13
CA MET A 39 11.57 -3.16 17.81
C MET A 39 11.89 -3.74 16.42
N ILE A 40 11.48 -5.00 16.16
CA ILE A 40 11.64 -5.65 14.85
C ILE A 40 10.89 -4.86 13.77
N ASN A 41 9.66 -4.43 14.05
CA ASN A 41 8.87 -3.62 13.13
C ASN A 41 9.56 -2.31 12.75
N THR A 42 10.19 -1.64 13.73
CA THR A 42 10.92 -0.39 13.52
C THR A 42 12.17 -0.61 12.67
N LEU A 43 12.90 -1.71 12.88
CA LEU A 43 14.05 -2.07 12.05
C LEU A 43 13.63 -2.32 10.59
N TYR A 44 12.55 -3.07 10.37
CA TYR A 44 12.01 -3.28 9.03
C TYR A 44 11.49 -1.99 8.41
N TYR A 45 10.82 -1.14 9.19
CA TYR A 45 10.33 0.16 8.74
C TYR A 45 11.47 1.03 8.19
N ILE A 46 12.56 1.18 8.96
CA ILE A 46 13.76 1.93 8.53
C ILE A 46 14.37 1.29 7.29
N TYR A 47 14.54 -0.03 7.29
CA TYR A 47 15.07 -0.77 6.15
C TYR A 47 14.26 -0.51 4.87
N PHE A 48 12.93 -0.61 4.93
CA PHE A 48 12.07 -0.39 3.77
C PHE A 48 12.12 1.05 3.27
N LYS A 49 12.15 2.06 4.15
CA LYS A 49 12.29 3.47 3.75
C LYS A 49 13.62 3.70 3.03
N LEU A 50 14.73 3.20 3.58
CA LEU A 50 16.05 3.33 2.96
C LEU A 50 16.14 2.57 1.62
N ALA A 51 15.59 1.36 1.58
CA ALA A 51 15.52 0.58 0.35
C ALA A 51 14.68 1.29 -0.73
N TRP A 52 13.57 1.93 -0.35
CA TRP A 52 12.74 2.70 -1.26
C TRP A 52 13.50 3.90 -1.86
N ILE A 53 14.20 4.66 -1.03
CA ILE A 53 15.04 5.79 -1.49
C ILE A 53 16.10 5.29 -2.49
N TYR A 54 16.83 4.24 -2.14
CA TYR A 54 17.94 3.73 -2.92
C TYR A 54 17.51 3.08 -4.24
N TYR A 55 16.49 2.20 -4.19
CA TYR A 55 16.08 1.38 -5.33
C TYR A 55 14.96 2.00 -6.16
N SER A 56 14.23 3.00 -5.67
CA SER A 56 13.13 3.64 -6.40
C SER A 56 13.36 5.13 -6.63
N GLU A 57 13.60 5.94 -5.60
CA GLU A 57 13.68 7.41 -5.77
C GLU A 57 14.89 7.84 -6.60
N TRP A 58 16.10 7.39 -6.25
CA TRP A 58 17.30 7.82 -6.99
C TRP A 58 17.31 7.38 -8.46
N PRO A 59 16.92 6.13 -8.81
CA PRO A 59 16.76 5.76 -10.22
C PRO A 59 15.66 6.55 -10.92
N ALA A 60 14.54 6.84 -10.26
CA ALA A 60 13.46 7.62 -10.83
C ALA A 60 13.89 9.06 -11.13
N ASP A 61 14.64 9.70 -10.23
CA ASP A 61 15.23 11.03 -10.45
C ASP A 61 16.14 11.06 -11.67
N LYS A 62 16.99 10.04 -11.80
CA LYS A 62 17.89 9.92 -12.95
C LYS A 62 17.10 9.78 -14.25
N LEU A 63 16.09 8.91 -14.27
CA LEU A 63 15.22 8.71 -15.43
C LEU A 63 14.43 9.98 -15.79
N LEU A 64 13.92 10.70 -14.79
CA LEU A 64 13.23 11.98 -15.01
C LEU A 64 14.15 12.97 -15.72
N LYS A 65 15.39 13.12 -15.25
CA LYS A 65 16.36 14.04 -15.86
C LYS A 65 16.77 13.63 -17.28
N GLU A 66 16.95 12.34 -17.52
CA GLU A 66 17.30 11.81 -18.83
C GLU A 66 16.20 12.04 -19.88
N ASN A 67 14.92 11.95 -19.48
CA ASN A 67 13.80 12.03 -20.42
C ASN A 67 13.18 13.43 -20.54
N PHE A 68 13.27 14.27 -19.50
CA PHE A 68 12.61 15.59 -19.45
C PHE A 68 13.60 16.76 -19.31
N GLY A 69 14.91 16.50 -19.23
CA GLY A 69 15.97 17.51 -19.17
C GLY A 69 16.49 17.77 -17.74
N PRO A 70 17.47 18.67 -17.55
CA PRO A 70 18.05 18.92 -16.23
C PRO A 70 17.15 19.75 -15.31
N ASP A 71 16.19 20.51 -15.85
CA ASP A 71 15.37 21.47 -15.11
C ASP A 71 14.13 20.86 -14.43
N VAL A 72 13.88 19.56 -14.62
CA VAL A 72 12.78 18.86 -13.95
C VAL A 72 13.04 18.78 -12.44
N PRO A 73 12.00 19.00 -11.61
CA PRO A 73 12.11 18.88 -10.16
C PRO A 73 12.45 17.45 -9.72
N TYR A 74 12.93 17.29 -8.49
CA TYR A 74 13.16 15.97 -7.93
C TYR A 74 11.83 15.21 -7.78
N ILE A 75 11.88 13.89 -7.91
CA ILE A 75 10.72 12.99 -7.80
C ILE A 75 9.98 13.21 -6.50
N ASN A 76 10.69 13.48 -5.40
CA ASN A 76 10.08 13.74 -4.11
C ASN A 76 9.26 15.02 -4.10
N ASP A 77 9.70 16.09 -4.77
CA ASP A 77 8.91 17.34 -4.87
C ASP A 77 7.59 17.10 -5.62
N ILE A 78 7.65 16.27 -6.68
CA ILE A 78 6.46 15.85 -7.44
C ILE A 78 5.54 15.00 -6.55
N VAL A 79 6.10 14.05 -5.81
CA VAL A 79 5.37 13.12 -4.94
C VAL A 79 4.72 13.85 -3.76
N TYR A 80 5.40 14.81 -3.14
CA TYR A 80 4.84 15.62 -2.04
C TYR A 80 3.74 16.57 -2.51
N ASN A 81 3.67 16.89 -3.81
CA ASN A 81 2.57 17.65 -4.40
C ASN A 81 1.33 16.78 -4.72
N THR A 82 1.21 15.60 -4.11
CA THR A 82 0.05 14.72 -4.28
C THR A 82 -1.13 15.21 -3.45
N SER A 83 -2.24 15.61 -4.10
CA SER A 83 -3.44 16.06 -3.37
C SER A 83 -4.23 14.92 -2.73
N MET A 84 -4.24 13.74 -3.35
CA MET A 84 -5.03 12.60 -2.91
C MET A 84 -4.41 11.26 -3.35
N VAL A 85 -4.49 10.26 -2.48
CA VAL A 85 -4.06 8.89 -2.78
C VAL A 85 -5.26 7.95 -2.67
N PHE A 86 -5.52 7.21 -3.74
CA PHE A 86 -6.53 6.16 -3.76
C PHE A 86 -5.88 4.81 -3.47
N VAL A 87 -6.30 4.15 -2.40
CA VAL A 87 -5.75 2.84 -1.98
C VAL A 87 -6.79 1.76 -2.20
N ASN A 88 -6.41 0.68 -2.89
CA ASN A 88 -7.26 -0.51 -3.02
C ASN A 88 -7.09 -1.40 -1.77
N GLY A 89 -7.63 -0.90 -0.66
CA GLY A 89 -7.69 -1.56 0.64
C GLY A 89 -9.07 -1.43 1.27
N HIS A 90 -9.24 -2.06 2.42
CA HIS A 90 -10.43 -1.91 3.26
C HIS A 90 -10.04 -2.13 4.71
N PHE A 91 -10.40 -1.22 5.61
CA PHE A 91 -10.08 -1.28 7.05
C PHE A 91 -10.35 -2.65 7.70
N SER A 92 -11.38 -3.37 7.28
CA SER A 92 -11.70 -4.71 7.82
C SER A 92 -10.65 -5.79 7.54
N LEU A 93 -9.86 -5.64 6.47
CA LEU A 93 -8.81 -6.61 6.10
C LEU A 93 -7.45 -6.27 6.70
N ASP A 94 -7.28 -5.02 7.09
CA ASP A 94 -5.99 -4.41 7.29
C ASP A 94 -5.77 -3.90 8.73
N GLY A 95 -6.81 -3.98 9.57
CA GLY A 95 -6.79 -3.53 10.95
C GLY A 95 -7.00 -2.02 11.11
N PRO A 96 -7.10 -1.54 12.35
CA PRO A 96 -7.27 -0.13 12.64
C PRO A 96 -5.98 0.64 12.29
N ARG A 97 -6.11 1.63 11.40
CA ARG A 97 -5.03 2.54 11.01
C ARG A 97 -5.58 3.96 10.96
N PRO A 98 -4.81 4.98 11.36
CA PRO A 98 -5.21 6.35 11.10
C PRO A 98 -5.23 6.59 9.58
N LEU A 99 -6.31 7.16 9.07
CA LEU A 99 -6.43 7.60 7.69
C LEU A 99 -6.57 9.13 7.70
N VAL A 100 -5.82 9.80 6.84
CA VAL A 100 -5.99 11.23 6.58
C VAL A 100 -7.07 11.44 5.52
N PRO A 101 -7.76 12.59 5.48
CA PRO A 101 -8.79 12.87 4.47
C PRO A 101 -8.30 12.73 3.02
N ASN A 102 -7.00 12.98 2.79
CA ASN A 102 -6.36 12.87 1.48
C ASN A 102 -6.07 11.43 1.07
N MET A 103 -6.43 10.43 1.89
CA MET A 103 -6.25 9.02 1.57
C MET A 103 -7.58 8.30 1.60
N VAL A 104 -8.01 7.85 0.42
CA VAL A 104 -9.34 7.26 0.21
C VAL A 104 -9.20 5.80 -0.17
N GLU A 105 -9.82 4.92 0.63
CA GLU A 105 -9.90 3.50 0.33
C GLU A 105 -11.02 3.24 -0.69
N ILE A 106 -10.66 2.80 -1.90
CA ILE A 106 -11.59 2.57 -3.03
C ILE A 106 -11.71 1.09 -3.38
N GLY A 107 -11.69 0.22 -2.36
CA GLY A 107 -11.59 -1.23 -2.50
C GLY A 107 -12.40 -1.80 -3.68
N ARG A 108 -11.78 -2.75 -4.40
CA ARG A 108 -12.40 -3.51 -5.51
C ARG A 108 -12.73 -2.72 -6.78
N VAL A 109 -12.19 -1.52 -6.98
CA VAL A 109 -12.37 -0.74 -8.22
C VAL A 109 -12.00 -1.50 -9.51
N HIS A 110 -11.07 -2.47 -9.42
CA HIS A 110 -10.60 -3.26 -10.56
C HIS A 110 -11.49 -4.48 -10.87
N ILE A 111 -12.50 -4.77 -10.06
CA ILE A 111 -13.37 -5.95 -10.23
C ILE A 111 -14.46 -5.61 -11.26
N LYS A 112 -14.45 -6.33 -12.38
CA LYS A 112 -15.52 -6.27 -13.39
C LYS A 112 -16.74 -7.07 -12.92
N PRO A 113 -17.94 -6.80 -13.45
CA PRO A 113 -19.10 -7.65 -13.23
C PRO A 113 -18.75 -9.12 -13.52
N PRO A 114 -19.20 -10.06 -12.66
CA PRO A 114 -18.88 -11.47 -12.83
C PRO A 114 -19.42 -11.96 -14.18
N ARG A 115 -18.60 -12.74 -14.90
CA ARG A 115 -19.06 -13.49 -16.07
C ARG A 115 -19.92 -14.66 -15.59
N PRO A 116 -20.91 -15.11 -16.38
CA PRO A 116 -21.68 -16.31 -16.05
C PRO A 116 -20.74 -17.51 -15.87
N LEU A 117 -21.04 -18.36 -14.88
CA LEU A 117 -20.26 -19.58 -14.66
C LEU A 117 -20.37 -20.53 -15.86
N PRO A 118 -19.29 -21.27 -16.19
CA PRO A 118 -19.37 -22.41 -17.09
C PRO A 118 -20.45 -23.42 -16.65
N LYS A 119 -21.19 -23.98 -17.61
CA LYS A 119 -22.36 -24.83 -17.35
C LYS A 119 -22.04 -26.10 -16.55
N ASP A 120 -20.87 -26.66 -16.78
CA ASP A 120 -20.34 -27.83 -16.06
C ASP A 120 -20.10 -27.53 -14.59
N ILE A 121 -19.53 -26.36 -14.27
CA ILE A 121 -19.32 -25.92 -12.88
C ILE A 121 -20.65 -25.59 -12.21
N LEU A 122 -21.56 -24.89 -12.92
CA LEU A 122 -22.87 -24.56 -12.39
C LEU A 122 -23.65 -25.83 -12.04
N LYS A 123 -23.67 -26.80 -12.96
CA LYS A 123 -24.33 -28.09 -12.76
C LYS A 123 -23.71 -28.88 -11.59
N PHE A 124 -22.39 -28.90 -11.46
CA PHE A 124 -21.73 -29.53 -10.33
C PHE A 124 -22.12 -28.91 -8.98
N ILE A 125 -22.28 -27.58 -8.92
CA ILE A 125 -22.72 -26.88 -7.69
C ILE A 125 -24.19 -27.18 -7.40
N GLU A 126 -25.06 -27.12 -8.41
CA GLU A 126 -26.51 -27.33 -8.27
C GLU A 126 -26.87 -28.79 -7.95
N ASP A 127 -26.12 -29.75 -8.49
CA ASP A 127 -26.33 -31.19 -8.23
C ASP A 127 -25.60 -31.68 -6.96
N SER A 128 -24.90 -30.81 -6.21
CA SER A 128 -24.25 -31.18 -4.95
C SER A 128 -25.32 -31.52 -3.89
N PRO A 129 -25.22 -32.67 -3.19
CA PRO A 129 -26.23 -33.07 -2.22
C PRO A 129 -26.34 -32.17 -0.97
N ASN A 130 -25.44 -31.19 -0.80
CA ASN A 130 -25.52 -30.08 0.15
C ASN A 130 -24.68 -28.90 -0.37
#